data_AF-B0RLA9-F1
#
_entry.id   AF-B0RLA9-F1
#
_cell.length_a   1.000
_cell.length_b   1.000
_cell.length_c   1.000
_cell.angle_alpha   90.00
_cell.angle_beta   90.00
_cell.angle_gamma   90.00
#
_symmetry.space_group_name_H-M   'P 1'
#
loop_
_entity.id
_entity.type
_entity.pdbx_description
1 polymer ?
#
loop_
_entity_poly.entity_id
_entity_poly.type
_entity_poly.pdbx_seq_one_letter_code
_entity_poly.pdbx_strand_id
1 'polypeptide(L)'
;MAAGHPFWASLIEHIFVAHLPERLTDHRQIPMVSGPRGLTNFYLSREGGFQGIHCPARDAFHPDRTWFGLGHRGGQIAVGSHLCWASWRGKSTRRAITNYLRRKLSALPI
;
A
#
# COMPACT_ATOMS: atom_id res chain seq x y z
N MET A 1 -8.32 6.42 -11.89
CA MET A 1 -8.11 7.86 -12.20
C MET A 1 -7.64 7.98 -13.63
N ALA A 2 -8.18 8.94 -14.39
CA ALA A 2 -7.71 9.26 -15.72
C ALA A 2 -6.36 10.00 -15.67
N ALA A 3 -5.63 10.01 -16.79
CA ALA A 3 -4.48 10.89 -16.97
C ALA A 3 -4.92 12.36 -16.82
N GLY A 4 -4.07 13.21 -16.23
CA GLY A 4 -4.37 14.63 -16.01
C GLY A 4 -5.21 14.94 -14.76
N HIS A 5 -5.54 13.94 -13.93
CA HIS A 5 -6.27 14.17 -12.69
C HIS A 5 -5.50 15.09 -11.72
N PRO A 6 -6.14 16.13 -11.13
CA PRO A 6 -5.45 17.18 -10.37
C PRO A 6 -4.79 16.68 -9.08
N PHE A 7 -5.21 15.51 -8.58
CA PHE A 7 -4.64 14.87 -7.39
C PHE A 7 -3.12 14.73 -7.48
N TRP A 8 -2.61 14.20 -8.58
CA TRP A 8 -1.18 13.87 -8.68
C TRP A 8 -0.32 15.12 -8.74
N ALA A 9 -0.73 16.13 -9.51
CA ALA A 9 -0.03 17.41 -9.56
C ALA A 9 0.04 18.06 -8.17
N SER A 10 -1.08 18.07 -7.45
CA SER A 10 -1.14 18.71 -6.14
C SER A 10 -0.44 17.91 -5.04
N LEU A 11 -0.38 16.58 -5.14
CA LEU A 11 0.44 15.74 -4.27
C LEU A 11 1.93 16.00 -4.52
N ILE A 12 2.36 16.05 -5.78
CA ILE A 12 3.75 16.31 -6.14
C ILE A 12 4.18 17.68 -5.59
N GLU A 13 3.38 18.72 -5.82
CA GLU A 13 3.61 20.04 -5.27
C GLU A 13 3.73 20.01 -3.74
N HIS A 14 2.82 19.32 -3.05
CA HIS A 14 2.90 19.15 -1.60
C HIS A 14 4.20 18.48 -1.14
N ILE A 15 4.64 17.42 -1.81
CA ILE A 15 5.89 16.71 -1.49
C ILE A 15 7.08 17.66 -1.61
N PHE A 16 7.16 18.45 -2.67
CA PHE A 16 8.26 19.39 -2.88
C PHE A 16 8.23 20.58 -1.91
N VAL A 17 7.05 21.11 -1.58
CA VAL A 17 6.92 22.18 -0.57
C VAL A 17 7.30 21.68 0.84
N ALA A 18 6.95 20.43 1.15
CA ALA A 18 7.30 19.80 2.44
C ALA A 18 8.78 19.44 2.55
N HIS A 19 9.44 19.15 1.43
CA HIS A 19 10.86 18.80 1.34
C HIS A 19 11.72 19.84 0.64
N LEU A 20 11.37 21.13 0.77
CA LEU A 20 12.26 22.20 0.39
C LEU A 20 13.65 21.98 1.04
N PRO A 21 14.76 22.16 0.30
CA PRO A 21 16.10 21.84 0.80
C PRO A 21 16.42 22.46 2.17
N GLU A 22 15.88 23.65 2.45
CA GLU A 22 16.07 24.38 3.70
C GLU A 22 15.33 23.75 4.90
N ARG A 23 14.30 22.92 4.63
CA ARG A 23 13.46 22.26 5.64
C ARG A 23 13.79 20.78 5.83
N LEU A 24 14.53 20.19 4.90
CA LEU A 24 14.88 18.77 4.92
C LEU A 24 16.13 18.53 5.80
N THR A 25 15.91 18.44 7.12
CA THR A 25 16.98 18.18 8.10
C THR A 25 17.25 16.68 8.32
N ASP A 26 16.31 15.81 7.97
CA ASP A 26 16.42 14.36 8.11
C ASP A 26 15.85 13.64 6.88
N HIS A 27 16.73 13.02 6.08
CA HIS A 27 16.37 12.28 4.87
C HIS A 27 15.43 11.08 5.15
N ARG A 28 15.41 10.55 6.37
CA ARG A 28 14.49 9.46 6.76
C ARG A 28 13.03 9.90 6.81
N GLN A 29 12.77 11.21 6.80
CA GLN A 29 11.42 11.76 6.70
C GLN A 29 10.88 11.74 5.26
N ILE A 30 11.73 11.55 4.24
CA ILE A 30 11.28 11.54 2.84
C ILE A 30 10.17 10.52 2.58
N PRO A 31 10.27 9.24 3.01
CA PRO A 31 9.20 8.26 2.83
C PRO A 31 7.93 8.57 3.63
N MET A 32 8.02 9.42 4.65
CA MET A 32 6.87 9.79 5.49
C MET A 32 5.92 10.75 4.77
N VAL A 33 6.42 11.49 3.78
CA VAL A 33 5.64 12.43 2.96
C VAL A 33 5.42 11.88 1.54
N SER A 34 6.44 11.31 0.91
CA SER A 34 6.35 10.79 -0.47
C SER A 34 5.87 9.34 -0.56
N GLY A 35 5.87 8.61 0.55
CA GLY A 35 5.44 7.20 0.60
C GLY A 35 3.95 7.01 0.87
N PRO A 36 3.50 5.74 1.04
CA PRO A 36 2.08 5.41 1.22
C PRO A 36 1.41 6.13 2.40
N ARG A 37 2.16 6.36 3.48
CA ARG A 37 1.65 7.09 4.66
C ARG A 37 1.43 8.58 4.33
N GLY A 38 2.38 9.21 3.67
CA GLY A 38 2.26 10.61 3.27
C GLY A 38 1.15 10.84 2.27
N LEU A 39 1.02 9.96 1.26
CA LEU A 39 -0.10 9.91 0.33
C LEU A 39 -1.46 9.86 1.06
N THR A 40 -1.58 8.96 2.04
CA THR A 40 -2.81 8.78 2.82
C THR A 40 -3.13 10.04 3.61
N ASN A 41 -2.16 10.59 4.33
CA ASN A 41 -2.32 11.80 5.12
C ASN A 41 -2.70 13.01 4.24
N PHE A 42 -2.05 13.16 3.08
CA PHE A 42 -2.35 14.22 2.12
C PHE A 42 -3.77 14.13 1.58
N TYR A 43 -4.22 12.93 1.23
CA TYR A 43 -5.60 12.72 0.75
C TYR A 43 -6.63 13.04 1.83
N LEU A 44 -6.39 12.59 3.07
CA LEU A 44 -7.32 12.79 4.20
C LEU A 44 -7.35 14.25 4.71
N SER A 45 -6.28 15.04 4.51
CA SER A 45 -6.20 16.40 5.03
C SER A 45 -6.91 17.47 4.18
N ARG A 46 -7.41 17.12 2.98
CA ARG A 46 -8.12 18.06 2.11
C ARG A 46 -9.63 17.91 2.27
N GLU A 47 -10.24 18.90 2.93
CA GLU A 47 -11.69 19.05 2.98
C GLU A 47 -12.28 19.13 1.56
N GLY A 48 -13.39 18.42 1.31
CA GLY A 48 -14.03 18.33 -0.01
C GLY A 48 -13.45 17.27 -0.96
N GLY A 49 -12.27 16.73 -0.66
CA GLY A 49 -11.65 15.61 -1.37
C GLY A 49 -11.36 15.88 -2.85
N PHE A 50 -10.68 14.94 -3.50
CA PHE A 50 -10.59 14.95 -4.95
C PHE A 50 -11.69 14.05 -5.52
N GLN A 51 -12.48 14.60 -6.45
CA GLN A 51 -13.57 13.88 -7.10
C GLN A 51 -13.04 12.75 -7.99
N GLY A 52 -13.80 11.66 -8.14
CA GLY A 52 -13.39 10.55 -9.01
C GLY A 52 -12.24 9.68 -8.46
N ILE A 53 -11.89 9.85 -7.18
CA ILE A 53 -11.04 8.90 -6.45
C ILE A 53 -11.95 7.89 -5.74
N HIS A 54 -11.86 6.63 -6.16
CA HIS A 54 -12.54 5.53 -5.51
C HIS A 54 -11.58 4.79 -4.57
N CYS A 55 -11.92 4.76 -3.29
CA CYS A 55 -11.27 3.90 -2.30
C CYS A 55 -12.14 2.65 -2.14
N PRO A 56 -11.78 1.51 -2.77
CA PRO A 56 -12.56 0.29 -2.59
C PRO A 56 -12.47 -0.18 -1.14
N ALA A 57 -13.46 -0.97 -0.73
CA ALA A 57 -13.46 -1.59 0.58
C ALA A 57 -12.20 -2.46 0.78
N ARG A 58 -11.78 -2.61 2.03
CA ARG A 58 -10.51 -3.26 2.39
C ARG A 58 -10.42 -4.70 1.88
N ASP A 59 -11.54 -5.40 1.92
CA ASP A 59 -11.73 -6.78 1.49
C ASP A 59 -11.45 -6.98 -0.01
N ALA A 60 -11.59 -5.94 -0.84
CA ALA A 60 -11.22 -5.97 -2.25
C ALA A 60 -9.72 -6.25 -2.48
N PHE A 61 -8.85 -5.91 -1.52
CA PHE A 61 -7.41 -6.17 -1.59
C PHE A 61 -6.91 -7.15 -0.52
N HIS A 62 -7.65 -7.30 0.58
CA HIS A 62 -7.27 -8.10 1.73
C HIS A 62 -8.42 -9.04 2.10
N PRO A 63 -8.62 -10.15 1.35
CA PRO A 63 -9.65 -11.12 1.68
C PRO A 63 -9.43 -11.72 3.05
N ASP A 64 -10.51 -12.21 3.65
CA ASP A 64 -10.45 -12.87 4.95
C ASP A 64 -9.46 -14.04 4.92
N ARG A 65 -8.52 -13.99 5.86
CA ARG A 65 -7.48 -15.00 6.01
C ARG A 65 -8.05 -16.21 6.74
N THR A 66 -7.85 -17.38 6.15
CA THR A 66 -8.18 -18.66 6.77
C THR A 66 -6.89 -19.36 7.22
N TRP A 67 -7.02 -20.38 8.08
CA TRP A 67 -5.91 -21.23 8.52
C TRP A 67 -4.69 -20.42 9.02
N PHE A 68 -4.90 -19.51 9.97
CA PHE A 68 -3.82 -18.64 10.52
C PHE A 68 -3.06 -17.82 9.45
N GLY A 69 -3.72 -17.50 8.32
CA GLY A 69 -3.12 -16.76 7.21
C GLY A 69 -2.33 -17.60 6.22
N LEU A 70 -2.56 -18.92 6.21
CA LEU A 70 -2.04 -19.83 5.19
C LEU A 70 -2.98 -19.98 3.99
N GLY A 71 -4.24 -19.60 4.14
CA GLY A 71 -5.21 -19.50 3.05
C GLY A 71 -5.95 -18.17 3.07
N HIS A 72 -6.74 -17.93 2.04
CA HIS A 72 -7.71 -16.85 1.97
C HIS A 72 -9.02 -17.41 1.44
N ARG A 73 -10.16 -16.90 1.92
CA ARG A 73 -11.42 -17.09 1.19
C ARG A 73 -11.44 -16.09 0.07
N GLY A 74 -11.17 -16.55 -1.15
CA GLY A 74 -11.44 -15.75 -2.34
C GLY A 74 -12.94 -15.44 -2.38
N GLY A 75 -13.29 -14.17 -2.51
CA GLY A 75 -14.67 -13.72 -2.68
C GLY A 75 -14.94 -13.35 -4.14
N GLN A 76 -16.17 -12.95 -4.47
CA GLN A 76 -16.49 -12.44 -5.81
C GLN A 76 -15.71 -11.16 -6.18
N ILE A 77 -15.18 -10.44 -5.18
CA ILE A 77 -14.47 -9.16 -5.34
C ILE A 77 -12.93 -9.35 -5.31
N ALA A 78 -12.42 -10.23 -4.44
CA ALA A 78 -10.98 -10.47 -4.28
C ALA A 78 -10.66 -11.95 -4.53
N VAL A 79 -9.95 -12.23 -5.62
CA VAL A 79 -9.56 -13.59 -6.03
C VAL A 79 -8.40 -14.13 -5.18
N GLY A 80 -7.63 -13.25 -4.52
CA GLY A 80 -6.40 -13.62 -3.84
C GLY A 80 -5.85 -12.59 -2.86
N SER A 81 -4.97 -13.03 -1.96
CA SER A 81 -4.16 -12.13 -1.12
C SER A 81 -2.88 -11.71 -1.84
N HIS A 82 -2.70 -10.41 -2.13
CA HIS A 82 -1.42 -9.91 -2.65
C HIS A 82 -0.37 -9.84 -1.52
N LEU A 83 0.57 -10.77 -1.51
CA LEU A 83 1.70 -10.76 -0.59
C LEU A 83 2.80 -9.88 -1.17
N CYS A 84 2.90 -8.64 -0.67
CA CYS A 84 3.85 -7.62 -1.09
C CYS A 84 5.24 -8.20 -1.40
N TRP A 85 5.79 -7.82 -2.57
CA TRP A 85 7.06 -8.34 -3.08
C TRP A 85 8.23 -8.11 -2.12
N ALA A 86 8.23 -7.04 -1.32
CA ALA A 86 9.30 -6.76 -0.36
C ALA A 86 9.18 -7.55 0.96
N SER A 87 8.14 -8.37 1.15
CA SER A 87 7.90 -9.08 2.40
C SER A 87 8.97 -10.12 2.79
N TRP A 88 9.95 -10.39 1.93
CA TRP A 88 11.11 -11.23 2.22
C TRP A 88 12.34 -10.46 2.69
N ARG A 89 12.42 -9.13 2.46
CA ARG A 89 13.59 -8.32 2.84
C ARG A 89 13.64 -8.11 4.35
N GLY A 90 14.81 -8.29 4.96
CA GLY A 90 15.05 -8.00 6.39
C GLY A 90 14.46 -9.01 7.37
N LYS A 91 14.05 -10.20 6.94
CA LYS A 91 13.54 -11.26 7.82
C LYS A 91 14.57 -12.35 8.01
N SER A 92 14.61 -12.96 9.20
CA SER A 92 15.45 -14.14 9.45
C SER A 92 15.16 -15.25 8.43
N THR A 93 16.17 -16.06 8.11
CA THR A 93 16.08 -17.15 7.12
C THR A 93 14.85 -18.04 7.34
N ARG A 94 14.56 -18.37 8.60
CA ARG A 94 13.34 -19.13 8.98
C ARG A 94 12.07 -18.44 8.51
N ARG A 95 11.93 -17.14 8.76
CA ARG A 95 10.74 -16.36 8.43
C ARG A 95 10.64 -16.08 6.92
N ALA A 96 11.77 -16.03 6.21
CA ALA A 96 11.81 -16.00 4.75
C ALA A 96 11.27 -17.30 4.15
N ILE A 97 11.74 -18.46 4.63
CA ILE A 97 11.26 -19.79 4.20
C ILE A 97 9.76 -19.94 4.48
N THR A 98 9.28 -19.58 5.67
CA THR A 98 7.84 -19.64 6.00
C THR A 98 6.99 -18.79 5.05
N ASN A 99 7.44 -17.57 4.70
CA ASN A 99 6.70 -16.73 3.76
C ASN A 99 6.75 -17.28 2.32
N TYR A 100 7.87 -17.88 1.91
CA TYR A 100 7.98 -18.52 0.60
C TYR A 100 6.98 -19.68 0.47
N LEU A 101 6.93 -20.57 1.45
CA LEU A 101 5.98 -21.69 1.47
C LEU A 101 4.53 -21.20 1.53
N ARG A 102 4.24 -20.21 2.38
CA ARG A 102 2.91 -19.58 2.45
C ARG A 102 2.46 -19.05 1.09
N ARG A 103 3.34 -18.37 0.35
CA ARG A 103 3.05 -17.85 -1.00
C ARG A 103 2.69 -18.95 -1.99
N LYS A 104 3.39 -20.09 -1.92
CA LYS A 104 3.13 -21.23 -2.81
C LYS A 104 1.80 -21.89 -2.50
N LEU A 105 1.50 -22.10 -1.21
CA LEU A 105 0.23 -22.69 -0.77
C LEU A 105 -0.96 -21.78 -1.06
N SER A 106 -0.84 -20.46 -0.81
CA SER A 106 -1.92 -19.50 -1.09
C SER A 106 -2.16 -19.25 -2.59
N ALA A 107 -1.24 -19.64 -3.45
CA ALA A 107 -1.39 -19.51 -4.91
C ALA A 107 -2.14 -20.70 -5.52
N LEU A 108 -2.31 -21.80 -4.78
CA LEU A 108 -3.11 -22.93 -5.21
C LEU A 108 -4.59 -22.60 -4.94
N PRO A 109 -5.47 -22.67 -5.94
CA PRO A 109 -6.91 -22.60 -5.70
C PRO A 109 -7.32 -23.82 -4.88
N ILE A 110 -8.02 -23.59 -3.77
CA ILE A 110 -8.71 -24.62 -2.98
C ILE A 110 -10.18 -24.58 -3.36
#